data_AF-A0A954EFW7-F1
#
_entry.id   AF-A0A954EFW7-F1
#
_cell.length_a   1.000
_cell.length_b   1.000
_cell.length_c   1.000
_cell.angle_alpha   90.00
_cell.angle_beta   90.00
_cell.angle_gamma   90.00
#
_symmetry.space_group_name_H-M   'P 1'
#
loop_
_entity.id
_entity.type
_entity.pdbx_description
1 polymer ?
#
loop_
_entity_poly.entity_id
_entity_poly.type
_entity_poly.pdbx_seq_one_letter_code
_entity_poly.pdbx_strand_id
1 'polypeptide(L)'
;FPAKRLAEIIAIPDFNYSRARLIFPEKKLDDNWSFLMESCKSDETKSDSLTTHEMARLVAQRGPIALDNLPRLKVGNLLSVDRHETESLRILSGLIQDYQHRNSGKKPLSLGVFGPPGSGKSFAVGQIAKSLCGKEGWLEFNLSQFDSPADLIGAFHQIRDRVLRGILPVAFFDEFDSQKLRWLQYLLAPMQDGHFQEGQITHPIGKCILIFAGGTSWTFESFGPPEQADDETHAVFRHAKGPDFKSRLDGFLNVIGPNQKKKLKPEGNGYVPDGIDEHDICYPIRRALMIRAELGYFGNDKLDIDDGILHALLHAREFTHGSRSLSKIIQPFKQPDRGRLYKSMLPPMSIIAMHTDAGIFLQHCESIASSVANIMMPSGRETTGLSSYFSPEEIEVLAPAIHETYNAMYGGEKRFHELSQFLQNSNRAASRRMVHNLRLINLVITNGSNDESERYWIQRKIEYYLELLAEAEHDGWMKWHLEQGWRYAPGKKDEAKQTHPDLRPYNELTQHDQDKDRNTIRHYIDFVNKAQKKIEFG
;
A
#
# COMPACT_ATOMS: atom_id res chain seq x y z
N PHE A 1 -9.16 17.69 -10.40
CA PHE A 1 -10.03 17.12 -11.45
C PHE A 1 -11.41 17.78 -11.40
N PRO A 2 -12.05 18.15 -12.52
CA PRO A 2 -13.33 18.88 -12.54
C PRO A 2 -14.54 17.98 -12.28
N ALA A 3 -14.42 17.05 -11.34
CA ALA A 3 -15.44 16.05 -11.02
C ALA A 3 -16.75 16.69 -10.54
N LYS A 4 -16.65 17.78 -9.77
CA LYS A 4 -17.82 18.54 -9.29
C LYS A 4 -18.68 19.08 -10.43
N ARG A 5 -18.06 19.70 -11.44
CA ARG A 5 -18.77 20.24 -12.62
C ARG A 5 -19.39 19.13 -13.47
N LEU A 6 -18.71 17.99 -13.62
CA LEU A 6 -19.27 16.82 -14.31
C LEU A 6 -20.45 16.23 -13.54
N ALA A 7 -20.33 16.10 -12.22
CA ALA A 7 -21.38 15.58 -11.36
C ALA A 7 -22.62 16.50 -11.37
N GLU A 8 -22.45 17.82 -11.36
CA GLU A 8 -23.54 18.80 -11.47
C GLU A 8 -24.27 18.70 -12.83
N ILE A 9 -23.54 18.45 -13.92
CA ILE A 9 -24.13 18.25 -15.26
C ILE A 9 -24.85 16.89 -15.38
N ILE A 10 -24.35 15.86 -14.72
CA ILE A 10 -24.95 14.51 -14.73
C ILE A 10 -26.18 14.43 -13.82
N ALA A 11 -26.19 15.17 -12.71
CA ALA A 11 -27.25 15.13 -11.70
C ALA A 11 -28.57 15.78 -12.14
N ILE A 12 -28.58 16.56 -13.23
CA ILE A 12 -29.78 17.21 -13.78
C ILE A 12 -29.93 16.79 -15.25
N PRO A 13 -30.68 15.70 -15.54
CA PRO A 13 -30.77 15.16 -16.90
C PRO A 13 -31.83 15.93 -17.71
N ASP A 14 -31.42 16.99 -18.41
CA ASP A 14 -32.31 17.70 -19.34
C ASP A 14 -32.28 17.11 -20.77
N PHE A 15 -31.35 16.19 -21.09
CA PHE A 15 -31.18 15.65 -22.45
C PHE A 15 -30.72 14.18 -22.48
N ASN A 16 -31.06 13.46 -23.57
CA ASN A 16 -30.58 12.10 -23.86
C ASN A 16 -29.06 11.98 -24.02
N TYR A 17 -28.35 13.11 -24.17
CA TYR A 17 -26.91 13.24 -24.08
C TYR A 17 -26.53 14.69 -23.78
N SER A 18 -25.60 14.90 -22.85
CA SER A 18 -25.05 16.22 -22.49
C SER A 18 -23.56 16.28 -22.80
N ARG A 19 -23.06 17.43 -23.27
CA ARG A 19 -21.64 17.67 -23.55
C ARG A 19 -21.05 18.62 -22.51
N ALA A 20 -19.93 18.23 -21.91
CA ALA A 20 -19.12 19.11 -21.07
C ALA A 20 -17.81 19.42 -21.78
N ARG A 21 -17.50 20.71 -21.98
CA ARG A 21 -16.18 21.12 -22.51
C ARG A 21 -15.19 21.15 -21.36
N LEU A 22 -14.25 20.22 -21.35
CA LEU A 22 -13.11 20.24 -20.43
C LEU A 22 -12.07 21.23 -20.95
N ILE A 23 -11.99 22.39 -20.32
CA ILE A 23 -10.87 23.32 -20.52
C ILE A 23 -9.80 22.88 -19.53
N PHE A 24 -8.80 22.16 -20.01
CA PHE A 24 -7.61 21.86 -19.21
C PHE A 24 -6.82 23.17 -19.06
N PRO A 25 -6.44 23.58 -17.85
CA PRO A 25 -5.51 24.70 -17.72
C PRO A 25 -4.23 24.35 -18.48
N GLU A 26 -3.67 25.29 -19.24
CA GLU A 26 -2.37 25.17 -19.94
C GLU A 26 -1.18 25.02 -18.97
N LYS A 27 -1.41 24.65 -17.71
CA LYS A 27 -0.34 24.20 -16.83
C LYS A 27 0.13 22.85 -17.37
N LYS A 28 1.34 22.84 -17.91
CA LYS A 28 2.14 21.61 -18.02
C LYS A 28 2.13 20.98 -16.63
N LEU A 29 1.40 19.87 -16.47
CA LEU A 29 1.51 19.07 -15.27
C LEU A 29 2.97 18.62 -15.20
N ASP A 30 3.55 18.69 -14.02
CA ASP A 30 4.86 18.10 -13.77
C ASP A 30 4.80 16.62 -14.20
N ASP A 31 5.84 16.13 -14.89
CA ASP A 31 5.93 14.71 -15.24
C ASP A 31 5.84 13.82 -13.98
N ASN A 32 6.14 14.40 -12.82
CA ASN A 32 6.08 13.78 -11.49
C ASN A 32 4.75 13.98 -10.75
N TRP A 33 3.69 14.37 -11.47
CA TRP A 33 2.35 14.52 -10.91
C TRP A 33 1.73 13.17 -10.56
N SER A 34 1.32 13.01 -9.29
CA SER A 34 0.53 11.87 -8.81
C SER A 34 -0.75 12.34 -8.11
N PHE A 35 -1.76 11.47 -8.09
CA PHE A 35 -3.01 11.74 -7.37
C PHE A 35 -2.78 12.02 -5.88
N LEU A 36 -1.81 11.32 -5.28
CA LEU A 36 -1.40 11.51 -3.90
C LEU A 36 -0.76 12.89 -3.69
N MET A 37 0.17 13.30 -4.57
CA MET A 37 0.77 14.64 -4.52
C MET A 37 -0.28 15.74 -4.67
N GLU A 38 -1.18 15.61 -5.64
CA GLU A 38 -2.24 16.62 -5.83
C GLU A 38 -3.16 16.69 -4.62
N SER A 39 -3.53 15.54 -4.04
CA SER A 39 -4.31 15.47 -2.81
C SER A 39 -3.57 16.08 -1.62
N CYS A 40 -2.23 15.99 -1.58
CA CYS A 40 -1.42 16.62 -0.54
C CYS A 40 -1.08 18.10 -0.82
N LYS A 41 -1.18 18.57 -2.08
CA LYS A 41 -0.81 19.93 -2.55
C LYS A 41 -1.95 20.94 -2.49
N SER A 42 -3.20 20.51 -2.26
CA SER A 42 -4.35 21.42 -2.28
C SER A 42 -4.33 22.54 -1.24
N ASP A 43 -3.36 22.57 -0.31
CA ASP A 43 -3.12 23.68 0.60
C ASP A 43 -1.61 23.95 0.79
N GLU A 44 -0.96 24.69 -0.12
CA GLU A 44 0.40 25.23 0.08
C GLU A 44 0.51 26.18 1.30
N THR A 45 -0.61 26.46 1.99
CA THR A 45 -0.67 27.28 3.21
C THR A 45 -0.94 26.48 4.48
N LYS A 46 -1.17 25.15 4.42
CA LYS A 46 -1.37 24.31 5.61
C LYS A 46 -0.38 23.17 5.64
N SER A 47 0.47 23.19 6.67
CA SER A 47 1.44 22.16 7.05
C SER A 47 0.82 20.81 7.46
N ASP A 48 -0.46 20.55 7.13
CA ASP A 48 -1.32 19.58 7.81
C ASP A 48 -1.82 18.40 6.96
N SER A 49 -1.29 18.21 5.73
CA SER A 49 -1.59 17.01 4.94
C SER A 49 -0.92 15.76 5.52
N LEU A 50 -1.64 14.63 5.52
CA LEU A 50 -1.10 13.33 5.96
C LEU A 50 0.16 12.99 5.19
N THR A 51 1.23 12.65 5.90
CA THR A 51 2.42 12.11 5.27
C THR A 51 2.11 10.75 4.64
N THR A 52 2.83 10.40 3.58
CA THR A 52 2.67 9.09 2.92
C THR A 52 2.94 7.91 3.86
N HIS A 53 3.75 8.11 4.91
CA HIS A 53 4.03 7.13 5.96
C HIS A 53 2.88 6.94 6.94
N GLU A 54 2.19 8.01 7.32
CA GLU A 54 0.99 7.90 8.15
C GLU A 54 -0.10 7.16 7.38
N MET A 55 -0.36 7.53 6.12
CA MET A 55 -1.30 6.78 5.29
C MET A 55 -0.89 5.31 5.15
N ALA A 56 0.40 5.02 4.96
CA ALA A 56 0.90 3.66 4.93
C ALA A 56 0.65 2.89 6.23
N ARG A 57 0.76 3.53 7.40
CA ARG A 57 0.42 2.93 8.69
C ARG A 57 -1.05 2.51 8.71
N LEU A 58 -1.94 3.38 8.24
CA LEU A 58 -3.37 3.09 8.18
C LEU A 58 -3.68 1.97 7.21
N VAL A 59 -3.06 2.01 6.04
CA VAL A 59 -3.16 0.96 5.03
C VAL A 59 -2.70 -0.37 5.62
N ALA A 60 -1.57 -0.40 6.34
CA ALA A 60 -1.05 -1.60 6.95
C ALA A 60 -2.00 -2.17 8.01
N GLN A 61 -2.58 -1.32 8.86
CA GLN A 61 -3.48 -1.74 9.96
C GLN A 61 -4.89 -2.09 9.46
N ARG A 62 -5.44 -1.32 8.53
CA ARG A 62 -6.87 -1.33 8.19
C ARG A 62 -7.15 -1.81 6.76
N GLY A 63 -6.13 -1.90 5.92
CA GLY A 63 -6.23 -2.41 4.57
C GLY A 63 -6.77 -1.39 3.56
N PRO A 64 -7.36 -1.87 2.45
CA PRO A 64 -7.76 -1.04 1.31
C PRO A 64 -8.75 0.08 1.63
N ILE A 65 -9.52 -0.04 2.72
CA ILE A 65 -10.45 1.02 3.17
C ILE A 65 -9.76 2.37 3.40
N ALA A 66 -8.48 2.37 3.82
CA ALA A 66 -7.69 3.59 3.98
C ALA A 66 -7.37 4.30 2.65
N LEU A 67 -7.66 3.65 1.51
CA LEU A 67 -7.37 4.12 0.15
C LEU A 67 -8.66 4.41 -0.64
N ASP A 68 -9.84 4.42 -0.01
CA ASP A 68 -11.14 4.56 -0.70
C ASP A 68 -11.28 5.89 -1.45
N ASN A 69 -10.60 6.94 -1.00
CA ASN A 69 -10.60 8.25 -1.66
C ASN A 69 -9.53 8.39 -2.76
N LEU A 70 -8.70 7.37 -2.98
CA LEU A 70 -7.61 7.42 -3.95
C LEU A 70 -7.93 6.57 -5.19
N PRO A 71 -7.63 7.07 -6.40
CA PRO A 71 -7.62 6.24 -7.59
C PRO A 71 -6.67 5.06 -7.39
N ARG A 72 -7.20 3.85 -7.58
CA ARG A 72 -6.48 2.61 -7.33
C ARG A 72 -6.79 1.58 -8.40
N LEU A 73 -5.89 0.62 -8.56
CA LEU A 73 -6.12 -0.58 -9.33
C LEU A 73 -6.05 -1.80 -8.42
N LYS A 74 -7.07 -2.66 -8.52
CA LYS A 74 -7.09 -3.97 -7.89
C LYS A 74 -7.21 -5.05 -8.95
N VAL A 75 -6.28 -6.01 -8.96
CA VAL A 75 -6.31 -7.20 -9.82
C VAL A 75 -6.06 -8.43 -8.94
N GLY A 76 -7.08 -9.24 -8.71
CA GLY A 76 -7.02 -10.29 -7.69
C GLY A 76 -6.63 -9.72 -6.32
N ASN A 77 -5.52 -10.21 -5.76
CA ASN A 77 -4.94 -9.72 -4.50
C ASN A 77 -3.89 -8.62 -4.68
N LEU A 78 -3.56 -8.22 -5.91
CA LEU A 78 -2.67 -7.11 -6.17
C LEU A 78 -3.44 -5.78 -6.08
N LEU A 79 -2.96 -4.85 -5.27
CA LEU A 79 -3.48 -3.50 -5.15
C LEU A 79 -2.35 -2.49 -5.35
N SER A 80 -2.58 -1.47 -6.18
CA SER A 80 -1.67 -0.33 -6.33
C SER A 80 -2.44 0.99 -6.36
N VAL A 81 -1.79 2.03 -5.84
CA VAL A 81 -2.23 3.45 -5.89
C VAL A 81 -1.20 4.33 -6.60
N ASP A 82 -0.05 3.77 -6.96
CA ASP A 82 0.94 4.48 -7.76
C ASP A 82 0.41 4.61 -9.20
N ARG A 83 0.52 5.81 -9.77
CA ARG A 83 -0.03 6.11 -11.09
C ARG A 83 0.66 5.28 -12.18
N HIS A 84 1.99 5.28 -12.21
CA HIS A 84 2.77 4.61 -13.25
C HIS A 84 2.59 3.10 -13.19
N GLU A 85 2.61 2.53 -11.98
CA GLU A 85 2.32 1.12 -11.77
C GLU A 85 0.89 0.77 -12.18
N THR A 86 -0.09 1.58 -11.79
CA THR A 86 -1.50 1.40 -12.16
C THR A 86 -1.71 1.43 -13.68
N GLU A 87 -1.10 2.39 -14.38
CA GLU A 87 -1.18 2.48 -15.84
C GLU A 87 -0.55 1.24 -16.51
N SER A 88 0.65 0.84 -16.07
CA SER A 88 1.35 -0.34 -16.59
C SER A 88 0.53 -1.63 -16.40
N LEU A 89 -0.02 -1.83 -15.21
CA LEU A 89 -0.85 -2.98 -14.90
C LEU A 89 -2.18 -2.99 -15.67
N ARG A 90 -2.79 -1.82 -15.89
CA ARG A 90 -4.01 -1.69 -16.73
C ARG A 90 -3.72 -2.05 -18.17
N ILE A 91 -2.63 -1.55 -18.74
CA ILE A 91 -2.22 -1.85 -20.12
C ILE A 91 -2.03 -3.36 -20.29
N LEU A 92 -1.29 -4.01 -19.38
CA LEU A 92 -1.09 -5.46 -19.42
C LEU A 92 -2.38 -6.25 -19.26
N SER A 93 -3.25 -5.83 -18.34
CA SER A 93 -4.55 -6.49 -18.14
C SER A 93 -5.40 -6.38 -19.41
N GLY A 94 -5.40 -5.22 -20.07
CA GLY A 94 -6.07 -5.00 -21.35
C GLY A 94 -5.51 -5.88 -22.46
N LEU A 95 -4.18 -5.97 -22.61
CA LEU A 95 -3.53 -6.84 -23.60
C LEU A 95 -3.94 -8.31 -23.43
N ILE A 96 -3.98 -8.80 -22.18
CA ILE A 96 -4.39 -10.17 -21.87
C ILE A 96 -5.87 -10.38 -22.19
N GLN A 97 -6.74 -9.46 -21.78
CA GLN A 97 -8.19 -9.53 -22.04
C GLN A 97 -8.49 -9.52 -23.55
N ASP A 98 -7.88 -8.59 -24.29
CA ASP A 98 -8.03 -8.52 -25.74
C ASP A 98 -7.57 -9.81 -26.42
N TYR A 99 -6.45 -10.38 -25.96
CA TYR A 99 -5.95 -11.65 -26.47
C TYR A 99 -6.91 -12.82 -26.19
N GLN A 100 -7.55 -12.84 -25.01
CA GLN A 100 -8.56 -13.85 -24.68
C GLN A 100 -9.73 -13.82 -25.66
N HIS A 101 -10.25 -12.64 -25.98
CA HIS A 101 -11.42 -12.48 -26.86
C HIS A 101 -11.13 -12.65 -28.36
N ARG A 102 -9.86 -12.62 -28.80
CA ARG A 102 -9.50 -12.88 -30.20
C ARG A 102 -9.75 -14.36 -30.58
N ASN A 103 -10.66 -14.60 -31.52
CA ASN A 103 -11.05 -15.94 -31.98
C ASN A 103 -10.02 -16.65 -32.89
N SER A 104 -9.00 -15.97 -33.42
CA SER A 104 -8.15 -16.51 -34.52
C SER A 104 -6.62 -16.46 -34.32
N GLY A 105 -6.12 -16.12 -33.12
CA GLY A 105 -4.68 -15.98 -32.91
C GLY A 105 -3.95 -17.31 -32.69
N LYS A 106 -3.23 -17.81 -33.72
CA LYS A 106 -2.21 -18.87 -33.53
C LYS A 106 -0.94 -18.36 -32.84
N LYS A 107 -0.67 -17.05 -32.94
CA LYS A 107 0.52 -16.40 -32.38
C LYS A 107 0.37 -16.25 -30.85
N PRO A 108 1.36 -16.67 -30.05
CA PRO A 108 1.38 -16.42 -28.61
C PRO A 108 1.46 -14.94 -28.26
N LEU A 109 0.87 -14.55 -27.12
CA LEU A 109 1.09 -13.23 -26.52
C LEU A 109 2.36 -13.29 -25.67
N SER A 110 3.38 -12.51 -26.01
CA SER A 110 4.69 -12.53 -25.35
C SER A 110 4.89 -11.29 -24.49
N LEU A 111 5.05 -11.47 -23.18
CA LEU A 111 5.14 -10.37 -22.20
C LEU A 111 6.46 -10.43 -21.43
N GLY A 112 7.12 -9.28 -21.28
CA GLY A 112 8.34 -9.16 -20.48
C GLY A 112 8.06 -8.68 -19.06
N VAL A 113 8.76 -9.20 -18.06
CA VAL A 113 8.60 -8.78 -16.66
C VAL A 113 9.97 -8.54 -16.06
N PHE A 114 10.23 -7.29 -15.71
CA PHE A 114 11.53 -6.83 -15.23
C PHE A 114 11.40 -6.33 -13.81
N GLY A 115 12.48 -6.43 -13.05
CA GLY A 115 12.50 -5.99 -11.66
C GLY A 115 13.66 -6.62 -10.92
N PRO A 116 14.16 -5.97 -9.86
CA PRO A 116 15.25 -6.53 -9.08
C PRO A 116 14.87 -7.90 -8.49
N PRO A 117 15.86 -8.75 -8.15
CA PRO A 117 15.61 -10.00 -7.45
C PRO A 117 14.75 -9.76 -6.20
N GLY A 118 13.67 -10.54 -6.07
CA GLY A 118 12.73 -10.36 -4.96
C GLY A 118 11.84 -9.12 -5.04
N SER A 119 11.63 -8.48 -6.20
CA SER A 119 10.66 -7.37 -6.32
C SER A 119 9.19 -7.80 -6.28
N GLY A 120 8.90 -9.11 -6.40
CA GLY A 120 7.52 -9.63 -6.44
C GLY A 120 6.99 -9.93 -7.83
N LYS A 121 7.86 -10.13 -8.84
CA LYS A 121 7.49 -10.43 -10.24
C LYS A 121 6.44 -11.54 -10.38
N SER A 122 6.72 -12.72 -9.83
CA SER A 122 5.82 -13.88 -9.90
C SER A 122 4.48 -13.62 -9.20
N PHE A 123 4.48 -12.83 -8.12
CA PHE A 123 3.24 -12.43 -7.45
C PHE A 123 2.40 -11.50 -8.33
N ALA A 124 2.98 -10.40 -8.83
CA ALA A 124 2.26 -9.41 -9.64
C ALA A 124 1.62 -10.04 -10.88
N VAL A 125 2.43 -10.78 -11.64
CA VAL A 125 1.98 -11.48 -12.86
C VAL A 125 1.01 -12.60 -12.53
N GLY A 126 1.30 -13.39 -11.49
CA GLY A 126 0.47 -14.49 -11.07
C GLY A 126 -0.94 -14.03 -10.65
N GLN A 127 -1.07 -12.85 -10.03
CA GLN A 127 -2.38 -12.27 -9.72
C GLN A 127 -3.16 -11.90 -10.98
N ILE A 128 -2.52 -11.25 -11.95
CA ILE A 128 -3.14 -10.90 -13.24
C ILE A 128 -3.59 -12.18 -13.97
N ALA A 129 -2.67 -13.11 -14.16
CA ALA A 129 -2.93 -14.35 -14.88
C ALA A 129 -4.02 -15.19 -14.23
N LYS A 130 -3.97 -15.39 -12.91
CA LYS A 130 -5.00 -16.17 -12.20
C LYS A 130 -6.36 -15.47 -12.20
N SER A 131 -6.40 -14.14 -12.15
CA SER A 131 -7.63 -13.35 -12.17
C SER A 131 -8.30 -13.34 -13.54
N LEU A 132 -7.51 -13.34 -14.62
CA LEU A 132 -8.03 -13.23 -15.99
C LEU A 132 -8.18 -14.58 -16.68
N CYS A 133 -7.19 -15.47 -16.54
CA CYS A 133 -7.11 -16.75 -17.26
C CYS A 133 -7.46 -17.98 -16.40
N GLY A 134 -7.70 -17.80 -15.10
CA GLY A 134 -7.96 -18.89 -14.17
C GLY A 134 -6.68 -19.60 -13.70
N LYS A 135 -6.80 -20.39 -12.62
CA LYS A 135 -5.65 -21.05 -11.98
C LYS A 135 -5.10 -22.23 -12.80
N GLU A 136 -5.94 -22.90 -13.56
CA GLU A 136 -5.57 -24.12 -14.29
C GLU A 136 -4.65 -23.87 -15.50
N GLY A 137 -4.62 -22.63 -16.00
CA GLY A 137 -3.75 -22.23 -17.10
C GLY A 137 -2.32 -21.88 -16.67
N TRP A 138 -2.05 -21.63 -15.38
CA TRP A 138 -0.73 -21.20 -14.91
C TRP A 138 0.30 -22.34 -14.95
N LEU A 139 1.39 -22.12 -15.67
CA LEU A 139 2.55 -23.00 -15.74
C LEU A 139 3.80 -22.17 -15.41
N GLU A 140 4.68 -22.69 -14.57
CA GLU A 140 5.88 -21.99 -14.12
C GLU A 140 7.12 -22.84 -14.39
N PHE A 141 8.09 -22.23 -15.07
CA PHE A 141 9.33 -22.84 -15.50
C PHE A 141 10.50 -21.96 -15.07
N ASN A 142 11.48 -22.50 -14.36
CA ASN A 142 12.68 -21.76 -13.98
C ASN A 142 13.84 -22.16 -14.90
N LEU A 143 14.25 -21.24 -15.77
CA LEU A 143 15.26 -21.50 -16.79
C LEU A 143 16.68 -21.63 -16.24
N SER A 144 16.92 -21.21 -14.99
CA SER A 144 18.20 -21.45 -14.32
C SER A 144 18.41 -22.93 -13.96
N GLN A 145 17.33 -23.72 -13.88
CA GLN A 145 17.34 -25.15 -13.59
C GLN A 145 17.39 -26.03 -14.85
N PHE A 146 17.37 -25.43 -16.03
CA PHE A 146 17.37 -26.17 -17.29
C PHE A 146 18.82 -26.42 -17.73
N ASP A 147 19.11 -27.66 -18.11
CA ASP A 147 20.44 -28.08 -18.52
C ASP A 147 20.63 -27.91 -20.04
N SER A 148 19.57 -28.17 -20.80
CA SER A 148 19.62 -28.26 -22.27
C SER A 148 18.38 -27.69 -22.97
N PRO A 149 18.45 -27.43 -24.29
CA PRO A 149 17.28 -27.05 -25.08
C PRO A 149 16.15 -28.10 -25.06
N ALA A 150 16.45 -29.36 -24.75
CA ALA A 150 15.43 -30.41 -24.64
C ALA A 150 14.46 -30.16 -23.47
N ASP A 151 14.93 -29.57 -22.37
CA ASP A 151 14.08 -29.21 -21.23
C ASP A 151 13.06 -28.13 -21.62
N LEU A 152 13.49 -27.19 -22.47
CA LEU A 152 12.62 -26.16 -23.02
C LEU A 152 11.58 -26.73 -24.00
N ILE A 153 11.97 -27.72 -24.81
CA ILE A 153 11.03 -28.49 -25.64
C ILE A 153 9.98 -29.19 -24.76
N GLY A 154 10.41 -29.81 -23.67
CA GLY A 154 9.51 -30.41 -22.67
C GLY A 154 8.52 -29.40 -22.08
N ALA A 155 8.97 -28.17 -21.78
CA ALA A 155 8.08 -27.09 -21.34
C ALA A 155 7.05 -26.71 -22.42
N PHE A 156 7.45 -26.61 -23.69
CA PHE A 156 6.51 -26.31 -24.78
C PHE A 156 5.49 -27.42 -25.03
N HIS A 157 5.86 -28.69 -24.87
CA HIS A 157 4.89 -29.79 -24.90
C HIS A 157 3.84 -29.65 -23.79
N GLN A 158 4.25 -29.31 -22.56
CA GLN A 158 3.30 -29.10 -21.45
C GLN A 158 2.33 -27.94 -21.73
N ILE A 159 2.82 -26.85 -22.34
CA ILE A 159 1.98 -25.72 -22.75
C ILE A 159 0.97 -26.17 -23.81
N ARG A 160 1.45 -26.85 -24.86
CA ARG A 160 0.62 -27.39 -25.94
C ARG A 160 -0.47 -28.33 -25.42
N ASP A 161 -0.16 -29.20 -24.48
CA ASP A 161 -1.13 -30.14 -23.91
C ASP A 161 -2.28 -29.43 -23.20
N ARG A 162 -2.05 -28.25 -22.59
CA ARG A 162 -3.12 -27.41 -22.03
C ARG A 162 -3.98 -26.80 -23.13
N VAL A 163 -3.36 -26.30 -24.20
CA VAL A 163 -4.08 -25.77 -25.37
C VAL A 163 -4.99 -26.85 -25.97
N LEU A 164 -4.49 -28.07 -26.13
CA LEU A 164 -5.27 -29.21 -26.67
C LEU A 164 -6.47 -29.59 -25.79
N ARG A 165 -6.43 -29.28 -24.49
CA ARG A 165 -7.56 -29.46 -23.56
C ARG A 165 -8.54 -28.28 -23.57
N GLY A 166 -8.33 -27.27 -24.42
CA GLY A 166 -9.17 -26.07 -24.48
C GLY A 166 -8.90 -25.06 -23.36
N ILE A 167 -7.82 -25.23 -22.60
CA ILE A 167 -7.40 -24.29 -21.54
C ILE A 167 -6.42 -23.30 -22.16
N LEU A 168 -6.60 -22.00 -21.92
CA LEU A 168 -5.61 -20.98 -22.30
C LEU A 168 -4.43 -21.01 -21.31
N PRO A 169 -3.23 -21.48 -21.70
CA PRO A 169 -2.11 -21.54 -20.78
C PRO A 169 -1.41 -20.19 -20.69
N VAL A 170 -0.95 -19.89 -19.48
CA VAL A 170 -0.05 -18.79 -19.14
C VAL A 170 1.25 -19.41 -18.65
N ALA A 171 2.26 -19.42 -19.51
CA ALA A 171 3.58 -19.96 -19.21
C ALA A 171 4.51 -18.86 -18.70
N PHE A 172 4.90 -18.96 -17.44
CA PHE A 172 5.83 -18.07 -16.78
C PHE A 172 7.22 -18.68 -16.78
N PHE A 173 8.13 -18.08 -17.54
CA PHE A 173 9.55 -18.44 -17.60
C PHE A 173 10.35 -17.48 -16.71
N ASP A 174 10.72 -17.97 -15.53
CA ASP A 174 11.56 -17.24 -14.57
C ASP A 174 13.05 -17.39 -14.91
N GLU A 175 13.84 -16.39 -14.53
CA GLU A 175 15.29 -16.34 -14.77
C GLU A 175 15.64 -16.52 -16.26
N PHE A 176 14.84 -15.95 -17.17
CA PHE A 176 15.07 -16.11 -18.63
C PHE A 176 16.36 -15.45 -19.12
N ASP A 177 16.83 -14.45 -18.38
CA ASP A 177 18.05 -13.71 -18.65
C ASP A 177 19.29 -14.35 -17.98
N SER A 178 19.15 -15.55 -17.41
CA SER A 178 20.24 -16.35 -16.87
C SER A 178 21.20 -16.90 -17.94
N GLN A 179 22.31 -17.50 -17.49
CA GLN A 179 23.31 -18.17 -18.35
C GLN A 179 23.77 -17.32 -19.56
N LYS A 180 23.98 -16.00 -19.37
CA LYS A 180 24.35 -15.05 -20.43
C LYS A 180 23.36 -15.02 -21.60
N LEU A 181 22.05 -15.01 -21.30
CA LEU A 181 20.97 -14.90 -22.29
C LEU A 181 20.91 -16.09 -23.29
N ARG A 182 21.48 -17.24 -22.92
CA ARG A 182 21.56 -18.44 -23.79
C ARG A 182 20.19 -18.89 -24.32
N TRP A 183 19.13 -18.66 -23.56
CA TRP A 183 17.79 -19.14 -23.88
C TRP A 183 17.09 -18.33 -24.97
N LEU A 184 17.45 -17.07 -25.19
CA LEU A 184 16.71 -16.16 -26.06
C LEU A 184 16.53 -16.70 -27.49
N GLN A 185 17.57 -17.29 -28.06
CA GLN A 185 17.53 -17.84 -29.42
C GLN A 185 16.48 -18.95 -29.59
N TYR A 186 16.21 -19.73 -28.55
CA TYR A 186 15.24 -20.83 -28.59
C TYR A 186 13.80 -20.35 -28.35
N LEU A 187 13.63 -19.13 -27.83
CA LEU A 187 12.33 -18.52 -27.55
C LEU A 187 11.76 -17.76 -28.77
N LEU A 188 12.61 -17.36 -29.73
CA LEU A 188 12.20 -16.49 -30.85
C LEU A 188 11.10 -17.10 -31.74
N ALA A 189 11.24 -18.36 -32.16
CA ALA A 189 10.25 -19.05 -32.98
C ALA A 189 8.94 -19.30 -32.22
N PRO A 190 8.98 -19.78 -30.96
CA PRO A 190 7.79 -19.83 -30.10
C PRO A 190 7.05 -18.50 -29.99
N MET A 191 7.76 -17.39 -29.74
CA MET A 191 7.14 -16.06 -29.60
C MET A 191 6.54 -15.54 -30.91
N GLN A 192 7.27 -15.69 -32.02
CA GLN A 192 6.90 -15.05 -33.28
C GLN A 192 5.81 -15.83 -34.02
N ASP A 193 5.97 -17.14 -34.09
CA ASP A 193 5.21 -18.00 -34.99
C ASP A 193 4.39 -19.07 -34.25
N GLY A 194 4.55 -19.19 -32.93
CA GLY A 194 3.80 -20.15 -32.11
C GLY A 194 4.18 -21.60 -32.38
N HIS A 195 5.43 -21.88 -32.74
CA HIS A 195 5.94 -23.23 -32.96
C HIS A 195 7.32 -23.43 -32.34
N PHE A 196 7.70 -24.69 -32.12
CA PHE A 196 9.03 -25.10 -31.70
C PHE A 196 9.49 -26.30 -32.53
N GLN A 197 10.80 -26.51 -32.63
CA GLN A 197 11.39 -27.62 -33.38
C GLN A 197 11.94 -28.69 -32.42
N GLU A 198 11.63 -29.95 -32.73
CA GLU A 198 12.17 -31.13 -32.07
C GLU A 198 12.76 -32.06 -33.14
N GLY A 199 14.09 -32.08 -33.24
CA GLY A 199 14.78 -32.74 -34.34
C GLY A 199 14.43 -32.09 -35.69
N GLN A 200 13.79 -32.86 -36.58
CA GLN A 200 13.32 -32.37 -37.89
C GLN A 200 11.82 -32.02 -37.91
N ILE A 201 11.12 -32.16 -36.78
CA ILE A 201 9.67 -31.96 -36.70
C ILE A 201 9.38 -30.60 -36.09
N THR A 202 8.50 -29.85 -36.75
CA THR A 202 7.96 -28.58 -36.24
C THR A 202 6.62 -28.83 -35.55
N HIS A 203 6.53 -28.46 -34.28
CA HIS A 203 5.33 -28.61 -33.47
C HIS A 203 4.65 -27.25 -33.22
N PRO A 204 3.33 -27.11 -33.46
CA PRO A 204 2.60 -25.92 -33.05
C PRO A 204 2.38 -25.93 -31.53
N ILE A 205 2.48 -24.77 -30.88
CA ILE A 205 2.13 -24.55 -29.48
C ILE A 205 0.62 -24.26 -29.37
N GLY A 206 0.14 -23.38 -30.24
CA GLY A 206 -1.24 -22.88 -30.24
C GLY A 206 -1.42 -21.62 -29.41
N LYS A 207 -2.69 -21.26 -29.13
CA LYS A 207 -3.04 -20.01 -28.44
C LYS A 207 -2.58 -20.06 -26.98
N CYS A 208 -1.59 -19.25 -26.62
CA CYS A 208 -1.01 -19.20 -25.27
C CYS A 208 -0.44 -17.83 -24.93
N ILE A 209 -0.20 -17.59 -23.64
CA ILE A 209 0.50 -16.41 -23.14
C ILE A 209 1.86 -16.87 -22.60
N LEU A 210 2.94 -16.25 -23.08
CA LEU A 210 4.31 -16.48 -22.66
C LEU A 210 4.79 -15.27 -21.87
N ILE A 211 5.26 -15.47 -20.65
CA ILE A 211 5.72 -14.41 -19.76
C ILE A 211 7.17 -14.68 -19.38
N PHE A 212 8.04 -13.72 -19.61
CA PHE A 212 9.49 -13.84 -19.38
C PHE A 212 9.91 -12.93 -18.25
N ALA A 213 10.26 -13.50 -17.10
CA ALA A 213 10.67 -12.75 -15.91
C ALA A 213 12.18 -12.77 -15.70
N GLY A 214 12.79 -11.58 -15.75
CA GLY A 214 14.24 -11.41 -15.65
C GLY A 214 14.70 -11.01 -14.26
N GLY A 215 15.87 -11.51 -13.84
CA GLY A 215 16.51 -11.17 -12.56
C GLY A 215 17.68 -10.19 -12.70
N THR A 216 18.29 -10.10 -13.89
CA THR A 216 19.51 -9.33 -14.14
C THR A 216 19.23 -7.90 -14.58
N SER A 217 18.18 -7.69 -15.39
CA SER A 217 17.70 -6.37 -15.77
C SER A 217 16.51 -5.95 -14.93
N TRP A 218 16.61 -4.78 -14.30
CA TRP A 218 15.60 -4.30 -13.35
C TRP A 218 14.44 -3.57 -14.03
N THR A 219 14.66 -3.06 -15.23
CA THR A 219 13.63 -2.47 -16.09
C THR A 219 13.78 -2.93 -17.54
N PHE A 220 12.74 -2.82 -18.34
CA PHE A 220 12.80 -3.12 -19.78
C PHE A 220 13.82 -2.25 -20.53
N GLU A 221 13.94 -0.99 -20.12
CA GLU A 221 14.91 -0.02 -20.67
C GLU A 221 16.34 -0.51 -20.41
N SER A 222 16.60 -1.04 -19.21
CA SER A 222 17.87 -1.62 -18.78
C SER A 222 18.16 -3.02 -19.35
N PHE A 223 17.23 -3.59 -20.14
CA PHE A 223 17.41 -4.89 -20.78
C PHE A 223 18.21 -4.74 -22.07
N GLY A 224 19.52 -4.81 -21.95
CA GLY A 224 20.48 -4.60 -23.03
C GLY A 224 21.60 -3.64 -22.63
N PRO A 225 22.63 -3.48 -23.46
CA PRO A 225 23.68 -2.50 -23.23
C PRO A 225 23.14 -1.07 -23.31
N PRO A 226 23.65 -0.13 -22.49
CA PRO A 226 23.38 1.30 -22.65
C PRO A 226 23.91 1.80 -24.00
N GLU A 227 23.37 2.92 -24.49
CA GLU A 227 23.77 3.48 -25.79
C GLU A 227 25.27 3.84 -25.87
N GLN A 228 25.88 4.16 -24.72
CA GLN A 228 27.30 4.52 -24.63
C GLN A 228 28.22 3.30 -24.42
N ALA A 229 27.70 2.07 -24.43
CA ALA A 229 28.53 0.88 -24.27
C ALA A 229 29.47 0.70 -25.47
N ASP A 230 30.57 -0.02 -25.25
CA ASP A 230 31.50 -0.36 -26.31
C ASP A 230 30.89 -1.33 -27.34
N ASP A 231 31.49 -1.35 -28.53
CA ASP A 231 31.04 -2.20 -29.64
C ASP A 231 31.04 -3.68 -29.29
N GLU A 232 31.95 -4.11 -28.41
CA GLU A 232 32.03 -5.50 -27.93
C GLU A 232 30.81 -5.88 -27.09
N THR A 233 30.40 -5.05 -26.12
CA THR A 233 29.20 -5.32 -25.31
C THR A 233 27.94 -5.33 -26.18
N HIS A 234 27.85 -4.40 -27.13
CA HIS A 234 26.77 -4.42 -28.12
C HIS A 234 26.79 -5.68 -28.99
N ALA A 235 27.97 -6.15 -29.40
CA ALA A 235 28.12 -7.39 -30.15
C ALA A 235 27.66 -8.59 -29.33
N VAL A 236 28.05 -8.70 -28.05
CA VAL A 236 27.63 -9.80 -27.17
C VAL A 236 26.10 -9.89 -27.08
N PHE A 237 25.43 -8.75 -26.88
CA PHE A 237 23.96 -8.72 -26.81
C PHE A 237 23.30 -9.08 -28.15
N ARG A 238 23.85 -8.63 -29.29
CA ARG A 238 23.38 -9.02 -30.63
C ARG A 238 23.55 -10.52 -30.89
N HIS A 239 24.69 -11.10 -30.55
CA HIS A 239 24.95 -12.53 -30.73
C HIS A 239 24.01 -13.40 -29.88
N ALA A 240 23.69 -12.94 -28.67
CA ALA A 240 22.69 -13.58 -27.81
C ALA A 240 21.24 -13.39 -28.28
N LYS A 241 20.99 -12.75 -29.44
CA LYS A 241 19.65 -12.44 -29.96
C LYS A 241 18.81 -11.52 -29.06
N GLY A 242 19.48 -10.66 -28.29
CA GLY A 242 18.83 -9.68 -27.42
C GLY A 242 17.86 -8.73 -28.15
N PRO A 243 18.28 -8.03 -29.22
CA PRO A 243 17.41 -7.11 -29.96
C PRO A 243 16.21 -7.83 -30.62
N ASP A 244 16.45 -9.03 -31.14
CA ASP A 244 15.44 -9.92 -31.71
C ASP A 244 14.38 -10.32 -30.69
N PHE A 245 14.78 -10.60 -29.46
CA PHE A 245 13.87 -10.92 -28.38
C PHE A 245 13.06 -9.70 -27.95
N LYS A 246 13.71 -8.54 -27.75
CA LYS A 246 13.03 -7.30 -27.35
C LYS A 246 11.92 -6.91 -28.32
N SER A 247 12.17 -7.01 -29.63
CA SER A 247 11.21 -6.63 -30.67
C SER A 247 10.01 -7.59 -30.79
N ARG A 248 10.11 -8.80 -30.22
CA ARG A 248 9.03 -9.81 -30.22
C ARG A 248 8.15 -9.78 -28.97
N LEU A 249 8.45 -8.92 -28.00
CA LEU A 249 7.57 -8.68 -26.86
C LEU A 249 6.39 -7.79 -27.27
N ASP A 250 5.18 -8.20 -26.93
CA ASP A 250 3.94 -7.45 -27.16
C ASP A 250 3.69 -6.40 -26.07
N GLY A 251 4.34 -6.54 -24.90
CA GLY A 251 4.25 -5.61 -23.78
C GLY A 251 5.19 -5.99 -22.64
N PHE A 252 5.33 -5.12 -21.64
CA PHE A 252 6.17 -5.38 -20.48
C PHE A 252 5.64 -4.80 -19.16
N LEU A 253 6.12 -5.35 -18.03
CA LEU A 253 5.90 -4.84 -16.67
C LEU A 253 7.24 -4.59 -15.99
N ASN A 254 7.45 -3.38 -15.47
CA ASN A 254 8.54 -3.10 -14.53
C ASN A 254 7.99 -3.20 -13.09
N VAL A 255 8.37 -4.24 -12.35
CA VAL A 255 7.87 -4.53 -10.99
C VAL A 255 8.77 -3.90 -9.95
N ILE A 256 8.16 -3.13 -9.05
CA ILE A 256 8.85 -2.35 -8.04
C ILE A 256 8.73 -3.04 -6.67
N GLY A 257 9.84 -3.11 -5.93
CA GLY A 257 9.89 -3.75 -4.61
C GLY A 257 9.45 -2.83 -3.45
N PRO A 258 9.69 -3.26 -2.19
CA PRO A 258 9.26 -2.53 -0.99
C PRO A 258 10.12 -1.31 -0.66
N ASN A 259 11.31 -1.22 -1.25
CA ASN A 259 12.21 -0.10 -1.06
C ASN A 259 11.73 1.11 -1.86
N GLN A 260 12.11 2.30 -1.41
CA GLN A 260 12.02 3.49 -2.25
C GLN A 260 12.91 3.27 -3.48
N LYS A 261 12.41 3.65 -4.66
CA LYS A 261 13.18 3.60 -5.89
C LYS A 261 14.46 4.39 -5.71
N LYS A 262 15.54 3.85 -6.26
CA LYS A 262 16.81 4.54 -6.37
C LYS A 262 16.89 5.20 -7.75
N LYS A 263 17.53 6.37 -7.83
CA LYS A 263 17.77 7.06 -9.11
C LYS A 263 18.62 6.15 -10.00
N LEU A 264 18.14 5.88 -11.21
CA LEU A 264 18.91 5.11 -12.20
C LEU A 264 20.12 5.93 -12.65
N LYS A 265 21.23 5.25 -12.94
CA LYS A 265 22.38 5.91 -13.57
C LYS A 265 21.98 6.36 -14.98
N PRO A 266 22.37 7.57 -15.43
CA PRO A 266 22.11 8.02 -16.80
C PRO A 266 22.75 7.10 -17.87
N GLU A 267 23.87 6.46 -17.54
CA GLU A 267 24.74 5.74 -18.47
C GLU A 267 24.60 4.20 -18.39
N GLY A 268 23.51 3.66 -17.82
CA GLY A 268 23.20 2.23 -17.93
C GLY A 268 22.65 1.55 -16.68
N ASN A 269 22.98 0.27 -16.53
CA ASN A 269 22.37 -0.60 -15.50
C ASN A 269 22.91 -0.28 -14.10
N GLY A 270 21.97 0.00 -13.19
CA GLY A 270 22.23 0.20 -11.78
C GLY A 270 21.76 1.55 -11.27
N TYR A 271 22.00 1.78 -9.98
CA TYR A 271 21.56 2.99 -9.29
C TYR A 271 22.72 3.95 -9.05
N VAL A 272 22.40 5.24 -9.03
CA VAL A 272 23.28 6.27 -8.47
C VAL A 272 23.53 5.89 -7.00
N PRO A 273 24.79 5.79 -6.54
CA PRO A 273 25.10 5.52 -5.13
C PRO A 273 24.39 6.54 -4.22
N ASP A 274 23.67 6.05 -3.22
CA ASP A 274 22.81 6.85 -2.32
C ASP A 274 21.74 7.73 -3.02
N GLY A 275 21.57 7.59 -4.34
CA GLY A 275 20.59 8.33 -5.12
C GLY A 275 19.20 7.76 -4.91
N ILE A 276 18.35 8.51 -4.23
CA ILE A 276 16.95 8.17 -4.02
C ILE A 276 16.10 8.87 -5.07
N ASP A 277 15.12 8.17 -5.62
CA ASP A 277 14.08 8.76 -6.45
C ASP A 277 13.04 9.42 -5.55
N GLU A 278 13.15 10.75 -5.42
CA GLU A 278 12.26 11.59 -4.63
C GLU A 278 10.80 11.55 -5.15
N HIS A 279 10.58 11.07 -6.38
CA HIS A 279 9.26 10.97 -6.98
C HIS A 279 8.51 9.69 -6.58
N ASP A 280 9.19 8.69 -5.99
CA ASP A 280 8.55 7.44 -5.52
C ASP A 280 7.86 7.59 -4.17
N ILE A 281 7.08 8.66 -3.99
CA ILE A 281 6.44 9.02 -2.72
C ILE A 281 5.48 7.95 -2.18
N CYS A 282 4.95 7.09 -3.06
CA CYS A 282 3.99 6.03 -2.74
C CYS A 282 4.66 4.79 -2.16
N TYR A 283 6.00 4.73 -2.09
CA TYR A 283 6.72 3.56 -1.58
C TYR A 283 6.28 3.10 -0.18
N PRO A 284 5.92 3.98 0.79
CA PRO A 284 5.50 3.52 2.11
C PRO A 284 4.15 2.79 2.02
N ILE A 285 3.22 3.29 1.19
CA ILE A 285 1.92 2.66 0.96
C ILE A 285 2.11 1.33 0.22
N ARG A 286 2.95 1.29 -0.82
CA ARG A 286 3.33 0.06 -1.52
C ARG A 286 3.86 -0.97 -0.53
N ARG A 287 4.78 -0.56 0.34
CA ARG A 287 5.36 -1.41 1.39
C ARG A 287 4.30 -1.90 2.38
N ALA A 288 3.38 -1.05 2.82
CA ALA A 288 2.25 -1.44 3.67
C ALA A 288 1.38 -2.53 3.04
N LEU A 289 1.07 -2.39 1.75
CA LEU A 289 0.33 -3.40 0.99
C LEU A 289 1.10 -4.71 0.86
N MET A 290 2.43 -4.65 0.67
CA MET A 290 3.29 -5.83 0.63
C MET A 290 3.38 -6.53 1.99
N ILE A 291 3.50 -5.79 3.09
CA ILE A 291 3.48 -6.33 4.46
C ILE A 291 2.18 -7.12 4.68
N ARG A 292 1.05 -6.52 4.32
CA ARG A 292 -0.26 -7.16 4.44
C ARG A 292 -0.37 -8.41 3.57
N ALA A 293 0.07 -8.33 2.31
CA ALA A 293 0.06 -9.47 1.40
C ALA A 293 0.92 -10.64 1.91
N GLU A 294 2.11 -10.36 2.47
CA GLU A 294 2.99 -11.37 3.07
C GLU A 294 2.35 -12.05 4.29
N LEU A 295 1.58 -11.30 5.08
CA LEU A 295 0.83 -11.80 6.24
C LEU A 295 -0.52 -12.44 5.86
N GLY A 296 -0.90 -12.43 4.58
CA GLY A 296 -2.16 -13.00 4.09
C GLY A 296 -3.40 -12.12 4.32
N TYR A 297 -3.23 -10.81 4.51
CA TYR A 297 -4.30 -9.83 4.66
C TYR A 297 -4.54 -9.08 3.33
N PHE A 298 -5.63 -9.39 2.64
CA PHE A 298 -5.97 -8.76 1.35
C PHE A 298 -7.24 -7.88 1.39
N GLY A 299 -8.05 -8.04 2.43
CA GLY A 299 -9.27 -7.27 2.69
C GLY A 299 -9.07 -6.17 3.72
N ASN A 300 -10.19 -5.74 4.31
CA ASN A 300 -10.23 -4.69 5.34
C ASN A 300 -10.03 -5.24 6.76
N ASP A 301 -9.68 -6.53 6.90
CA ASP A 301 -9.39 -7.15 8.19
C ASP A 301 -8.30 -6.37 8.92
N LYS A 302 -8.52 -6.08 10.21
CA LYS A 302 -7.52 -5.40 11.03
C LYS A 302 -6.27 -6.27 11.17
N LEU A 303 -5.12 -5.70 10.83
CA LEU A 303 -3.82 -6.25 11.19
C LEU A 303 -3.45 -5.68 12.57
N ASP A 304 -3.64 -6.48 13.61
CA ASP A 304 -3.23 -6.09 14.96
C ASP A 304 -1.73 -6.34 15.13
N ILE A 305 -0.95 -5.25 15.12
CA ILE A 305 0.50 -5.28 15.16
C ILE A 305 1.02 -4.22 16.13
N ASP A 306 2.05 -4.57 16.89
CA ASP A 306 2.76 -3.63 17.73
C ASP A 306 3.22 -2.40 16.93
N ASP A 307 2.89 -1.22 17.48
CA ASP A 307 3.14 0.07 16.84
C ASP A 307 4.61 0.26 16.44
N GLY A 308 5.54 -0.17 17.30
CA GLY A 308 6.98 -0.06 17.06
C GLY A 308 7.45 -0.96 15.94
N ILE A 309 6.95 -2.20 15.87
CA ILE A 309 7.27 -3.12 14.77
C ILE A 309 6.77 -2.53 13.45
N LEU A 310 5.52 -2.09 13.41
CA LEU A 310 4.95 -1.51 12.18
C LEU A 310 5.73 -0.28 11.75
N HIS A 311 6.10 0.59 12.69
CA HIS A 311 6.93 1.76 12.41
C HIS A 311 8.29 1.36 11.84
N ALA A 312 8.98 0.38 12.44
CA ALA A 312 10.26 -0.12 11.93
C ALA A 312 10.14 -0.72 10.52
N LEU A 313 9.09 -1.51 10.25
CA LEU A 313 8.84 -2.07 8.92
C LEU A 313 8.61 -0.97 7.87
N LEU A 314 7.83 0.06 8.20
CA LEU A 314 7.51 1.15 7.26
C LEU A 314 8.68 2.11 7.04
N HIS A 315 9.51 2.36 8.06
CA HIS A 315 10.59 3.35 8.01
C HIS A 315 11.98 2.75 7.79
N ALA A 316 12.11 1.42 7.68
CA ALA A 316 13.37 0.79 7.30
C ALA A 316 13.94 1.45 6.02
N ARG A 317 15.17 1.97 6.09
CA ARG A 317 15.81 2.67 4.96
C ARG A 317 15.85 1.78 3.72
N GLU A 318 16.26 0.52 3.90
CA GLU A 318 16.36 -0.46 2.83
C GLU A 318 16.20 -1.88 3.38
N PHE A 319 15.51 -2.71 2.61
CA PHE A 319 15.56 -4.17 2.71
C PHE A 319 16.56 -4.70 1.68
N THR A 320 17.68 -5.28 2.13
CA THR A 320 18.86 -5.62 1.32
C THR A 320 18.55 -6.41 0.05
N HIS A 321 17.57 -7.32 0.13
CA HIS A 321 17.13 -8.16 -0.99
C HIS A 321 15.65 -7.94 -1.31
N GLY A 322 15.19 -6.70 -1.19
CA GLY A 322 13.81 -6.30 -1.50
C GLY A 322 12.78 -7.10 -0.71
N SER A 323 11.76 -7.63 -1.40
CA SER A 323 10.67 -8.38 -0.74
C SER A 323 11.14 -9.68 -0.10
N ARG A 324 12.28 -10.26 -0.53
CA ARG A 324 12.83 -11.46 0.11
C ARG A 324 13.31 -11.12 1.53
N SER A 325 14.01 -10.00 1.70
CA SER A 325 14.41 -9.50 3.03
C SER A 325 13.19 -9.16 3.89
N LEU A 326 12.20 -8.46 3.32
CA LEU A 326 10.95 -8.17 4.01
C LEU A 326 10.23 -9.46 4.47
N SER A 327 10.09 -10.44 3.58
CA SER A 327 9.44 -11.72 3.87
C SER A 327 10.18 -12.50 4.96
N LYS A 328 11.53 -12.47 4.98
CA LYS A 328 12.32 -13.11 6.05
C LYS A 328 12.14 -12.45 7.42
N ILE A 329 12.04 -11.12 7.47
CA ILE A 329 11.74 -10.40 8.71
C ILE A 329 10.30 -10.68 9.16
N ILE A 330 9.35 -10.77 8.22
CA ILE A 330 7.93 -10.99 8.50
C ILE A 330 7.61 -12.46 8.85
N GLN A 331 8.43 -13.41 8.42
CA GLN A 331 8.16 -14.84 8.52
C GLN A 331 7.69 -15.29 9.93
N PRO A 332 8.29 -14.84 11.04
CA PRO A 332 7.83 -15.20 12.39
C PRO A 332 6.44 -14.68 12.77
N PHE A 333 5.95 -13.64 12.09
CA PHE A 333 4.64 -13.05 12.34
C PHE A 333 3.49 -13.75 11.60
N LYS A 334 3.77 -14.74 10.73
CA LYS A 334 2.72 -15.46 10.00
C LYS A 334 2.04 -16.45 10.95
N GLN A 335 0.84 -16.11 11.43
CA GLN A 335 0.06 -16.93 12.35
C GLN A 335 -1.26 -17.41 11.72
N PRO A 336 -1.69 -18.67 11.96
CA PRO A 336 -2.96 -19.17 11.43
C PRO A 336 -4.20 -18.45 11.98
N ASP A 337 -4.15 -18.04 13.24
CA ASP A 337 -5.23 -17.42 14.00
C ASP A 337 -5.31 -15.90 13.87
N ARG A 338 -4.36 -15.27 13.15
CA ARG A 338 -4.36 -13.82 12.87
C ARG A 338 -4.41 -12.96 14.15
N GLY A 339 -3.79 -13.45 15.22
CA GLY A 339 -3.68 -12.75 16.50
C GLY A 339 -2.78 -11.51 16.45
N ARG A 340 -2.67 -10.84 17.60
CA ARG A 340 -1.82 -9.67 17.76
C ARG A 340 -0.34 -10.03 17.56
N LEU A 341 0.37 -9.23 16.77
CA LEU A 341 1.80 -9.39 16.53
C LEU A 341 2.61 -8.60 17.55
N TYR A 342 3.44 -9.28 18.33
CA TYR A 342 4.20 -8.71 19.45
C TYR A 342 5.70 -8.62 19.16
N LYS A 343 6.40 -7.72 19.86
CA LYS A 343 7.86 -7.54 19.72
C LYS A 343 8.65 -8.80 20.05
N SER A 344 8.12 -9.66 20.92
CA SER A 344 8.71 -10.96 21.26
C SER A 344 8.84 -11.92 20.07
N MET A 345 8.10 -11.68 18.98
CA MET A 345 8.16 -12.46 17.75
C MET A 345 9.25 -11.97 16.79
N LEU A 346 9.93 -10.87 17.08
CA LEU A 346 11.00 -10.36 16.22
C LEU A 346 12.11 -11.40 16.04
N PRO A 347 12.68 -11.54 14.82
CA PRO A 347 13.87 -12.35 14.63
C PRO A 347 15.03 -11.87 15.51
N PRO A 348 16.01 -12.74 15.82
CA PRO A 348 17.26 -12.32 16.45
C PRO A 348 17.96 -11.21 15.65
N MET A 349 18.69 -10.33 16.33
CA MET A 349 19.40 -9.20 15.70
C MET A 349 20.31 -9.65 14.55
N SER A 350 20.97 -10.80 14.67
CA SER A 350 21.80 -11.39 13.61
C SER A 350 21.01 -11.72 12.34
N ILE A 351 19.76 -12.13 12.46
CA ILE A 351 18.87 -12.37 11.33
C ILE A 351 18.38 -11.06 10.73
N ILE A 352 18.00 -10.09 11.57
CA ILE A 352 17.60 -8.75 11.11
C ILE A 352 18.74 -8.10 10.32
N ALA A 353 19.98 -8.21 10.80
CA ALA A 353 21.18 -7.64 10.18
C ALA A 353 21.50 -8.21 8.80
N MET A 354 21.03 -9.42 8.46
CA MET A 354 21.15 -9.95 7.09
C MET A 354 20.20 -9.26 6.10
N HIS A 355 19.16 -8.58 6.60
CA HIS A 355 18.02 -8.13 5.81
C HIS A 355 17.79 -6.63 5.82
N THR A 356 18.27 -5.91 6.84
CA THR A 356 18.22 -4.44 6.97
C THR A 356 19.23 -3.98 8.06
N ASP A 357 19.36 -2.67 8.26
CA ASP A 357 20.16 -2.13 9.37
C ASP A 357 19.48 -2.46 10.71
N ALA A 358 20.00 -3.47 11.41
CA ALA A 358 19.39 -3.96 12.64
C ALA A 358 19.40 -2.93 13.78
N GLY A 359 20.41 -2.05 13.84
CA GLY A 359 20.51 -1.02 14.87
C GLY A 359 19.38 0.01 14.73
N ILE A 360 19.24 0.58 13.53
CA ILE A 360 18.18 1.53 13.21
C ILE A 360 16.80 0.86 13.31
N PHE A 361 16.66 -0.37 12.82
CA PHE A 361 15.39 -1.10 12.86
C PHE A 361 14.90 -1.36 14.29
N LEU A 362 15.78 -1.82 15.18
CA LEU A 362 15.43 -2.06 16.58
C LEU A 362 15.22 -0.74 17.34
N GLN A 363 16.00 0.30 17.05
CA GLN A 363 15.75 1.64 17.57
C GLN A 363 14.34 2.13 17.18
N HIS A 364 13.90 1.90 15.94
CA HIS A 364 12.53 2.23 15.52
C HIS A 364 11.47 1.40 16.24
N CYS A 365 11.75 0.13 16.55
CA CYS A 365 10.86 -0.71 17.36
C CYS A 365 10.68 -0.14 18.79
N GLU A 366 11.72 0.48 19.34
CA GLU A 366 11.70 1.10 20.67
C GLU A 366 11.18 2.54 20.65
N SER A 367 11.43 3.29 19.57
CA SER A 367 11.19 4.73 19.47
C SER A 367 9.74 5.10 19.75
N ILE A 368 8.74 4.30 19.35
CA ILE A 368 7.34 4.65 19.66
C ILE A 368 7.01 4.49 21.14
N ALA A 369 7.65 3.55 21.85
CA ALA A 369 7.49 3.45 23.29
C ALA A 369 8.04 4.72 23.99
N SER A 370 9.10 5.32 23.44
CA SER A 370 9.74 6.52 23.98
C SER A 370 9.10 7.84 23.51
N SER A 371 8.61 7.92 22.27
CA SER A 371 8.00 9.14 21.70
C SER A 371 6.64 9.43 22.32
N VAL A 372 5.85 8.41 22.69
CA VAL A 372 4.56 8.63 23.39
C VAL A 372 4.77 8.94 24.87
N ALA A 373 5.78 8.32 25.52
CA ALA A 373 6.21 8.71 26.86
C ALA A 373 6.68 10.18 26.93
N ASN A 374 7.32 10.69 25.88
CA ASN A 374 7.74 12.11 25.79
C ASN A 374 6.60 13.08 25.44
N ILE A 375 5.52 12.62 24.79
CA ILE A 375 4.33 13.45 24.51
C ILE A 375 3.56 13.81 25.80
N MET A 376 3.75 13.07 26.88
CA MET A 376 2.99 13.25 28.13
C MET A 376 3.80 13.78 29.32
N MET A 377 5.11 14.05 29.14
CA MET A 377 5.94 14.70 30.16
C MET A 377 6.31 16.12 29.71
N PRO A 378 5.98 17.18 30.48
CA PRO A 378 6.38 18.54 30.17
C PRO A 378 7.86 18.73 30.55
N SER A 379 8.76 18.18 29.75
CA SER A 379 10.20 18.41 29.94
C SER A 379 10.93 18.44 28.59
N GLY A 380 10.70 19.54 27.86
CA GLY A 380 11.75 20.35 27.23
C GLY A 380 12.81 19.69 26.34
N ARG A 381 12.53 18.57 25.66
CA ARG A 381 13.41 18.08 24.59
C ARG A 381 12.62 17.85 23.31
N GLU A 382 13.01 18.58 22.28
CA GLU A 382 12.53 18.45 20.90
C GLU A 382 12.72 16.99 20.44
N THR A 383 11.61 16.33 20.08
CA THR A 383 11.63 14.97 19.55
C THR A 383 11.22 14.97 18.09
N THR A 384 12.04 14.31 17.27
CA THR A 384 11.85 14.13 15.84
C THR A 384 10.78 13.06 15.56
N GLY A 385 9.84 13.38 14.66
CA GLY A 385 9.16 12.40 13.80
C GLY A 385 7.72 11.99 14.10
N LEU A 386 7.21 12.12 15.33
CA LEU A 386 5.81 11.82 15.67
C LEU A 386 5.11 12.93 16.49
N SER A 387 5.86 13.96 16.91
CA SER A 387 5.47 14.93 17.94
C SER A 387 5.14 16.34 17.42
N SER A 388 5.09 16.61 16.11
CA SER A 388 5.03 18.00 15.62
C SER A 388 3.85 18.34 14.70
N TYR A 389 2.69 17.70 14.85
CA TYR A 389 1.53 17.99 13.99
C TYR A 389 0.51 18.94 14.60
N PHE A 390 0.62 19.29 15.88
CA PHE A 390 -0.32 20.23 16.49
C PHE A 390 0.34 21.09 17.53
N SER A 391 -0.15 22.32 17.61
CA SER A 391 0.24 23.25 18.63
C SER A 391 -0.47 22.85 19.94
N PRO A 392 0.22 22.78 21.09
CA PRO A 392 -0.39 22.51 22.38
C PRO A 392 -1.66 23.34 22.65
N GLU A 393 -1.73 24.54 22.09
CA GLU A 393 -2.86 25.46 22.18
C GLU A 393 -4.15 24.87 21.59
N GLU A 394 -4.09 24.10 20.50
CA GLU A 394 -5.30 23.52 19.88
C GLU A 394 -5.93 22.43 20.76
N ILE A 395 -5.11 21.64 21.44
CA ILE A 395 -5.57 20.63 22.38
C ILE A 395 -6.24 21.27 23.60
N GLU A 396 -5.70 22.39 24.09
CA GLU A 396 -6.28 23.15 25.19
C GLU A 396 -7.62 23.82 24.83
N VAL A 397 -7.89 24.07 23.54
CA VAL A 397 -9.21 24.55 23.08
C VAL A 397 -10.20 23.39 22.90
N LEU A 398 -9.76 22.27 22.32
CA LEU A 398 -10.64 21.12 22.04
C LEU A 398 -11.07 20.37 23.31
N ALA A 399 -10.19 20.24 24.31
CA ALA A 399 -10.48 19.44 25.51
C ALA A 399 -11.66 19.98 26.34
N PRO A 400 -11.75 21.30 26.63
CA PRO A 400 -12.95 21.88 27.25
C PRO A 400 -14.20 21.69 26.39
N ALA A 401 -14.09 21.85 25.06
CA ALA A 401 -15.23 21.73 24.14
C ALA A 401 -15.83 20.32 24.12
N ILE A 402 -15.00 19.28 24.17
CA ILE A 402 -15.45 17.88 24.33
C ILE A 402 -16.22 17.73 25.64
N HIS A 403 -15.61 18.15 26.76
CA HIS A 403 -16.21 18.03 28.10
C HIS A 403 -17.56 18.75 28.21
N GLU A 404 -17.63 19.99 27.72
CA GLU A 404 -18.85 20.80 27.76
C GLU A 404 -19.97 20.24 26.88
N THR A 405 -19.62 19.67 25.73
CA THR A 405 -20.60 18.99 24.87
C THR A 405 -21.19 17.78 25.59
N TYR A 406 -20.34 16.98 26.26
CA TYR A 406 -20.81 15.86 27.09
C TYR A 406 -21.68 16.31 28.27
N ASN A 407 -21.29 17.37 28.98
CA ASN A 407 -22.11 17.95 30.04
C ASN A 407 -23.49 18.36 29.54
N ALA A 408 -23.58 18.98 28.37
CA ALA A 408 -24.86 19.38 27.78
C ALA A 408 -25.75 18.20 27.41
N MET A 409 -25.17 17.07 27.00
CA MET A 409 -25.91 15.86 26.63
C MET A 409 -26.38 15.05 27.83
N TYR A 410 -25.56 14.95 28.87
CA TYR A 410 -25.77 14.03 30.00
C TYR A 410 -26.05 14.74 31.34
N GLY A 411 -26.20 16.07 31.34
CA GLY A 411 -26.57 16.85 32.53
C GLY A 411 -25.45 17.04 33.56
N GLY A 412 -24.20 17.17 33.10
CA GLY A 412 -23.05 17.40 33.99
C GLY A 412 -22.93 18.86 34.45
N GLU A 413 -22.68 19.07 35.76
CA GLU A 413 -22.63 20.41 36.36
C GLU A 413 -21.21 21.02 36.41
N LYS A 414 -20.17 20.18 36.54
CA LYS A 414 -18.79 20.66 36.72
C LYS A 414 -18.19 21.17 35.42
N ARG A 415 -17.58 22.36 35.46
CA ARG A 415 -16.81 22.89 34.33
C ARG A 415 -15.50 22.14 34.15
N PHE A 416 -14.92 22.19 32.95
CA PHE A 416 -13.66 21.51 32.64
C PHE A 416 -12.53 21.82 33.64
N HIS A 417 -12.38 23.09 34.00
CA HIS A 417 -11.34 23.55 34.93
C HIS A 417 -11.57 23.14 36.39
N GLU A 418 -12.77 22.64 36.73
CA GLU A 418 -13.13 22.13 38.05
C GLU A 418 -12.94 20.61 38.18
N LEU A 419 -12.54 19.95 37.09
CA LEU A 419 -12.25 18.52 37.08
C LEU A 419 -10.91 18.22 37.75
N SER A 420 -10.77 16.98 38.23
CA SER A 420 -9.47 16.47 38.68
C SER A 420 -8.46 16.49 37.53
N GLN A 421 -7.16 16.55 37.86
CA GLN A 421 -6.11 16.53 36.87
C GLN A 421 -6.21 15.32 35.93
N PHE A 422 -6.58 14.16 36.47
CA PHE A 422 -6.79 12.94 35.68
C PHE A 422 -7.87 13.11 34.61
N LEU A 423 -9.02 13.68 34.97
CA LEU A 423 -10.14 13.89 34.05
C LEU A 423 -9.84 14.98 33.01
N GLN A 424 -9.14 16.05 33.39
CA GLN A 424 -8.66 17.03 32.41
C GLN A 424 -7.69 16.38 31.42
N ASN A 425 -6.76 15.55 31.91
CA ASN A 425 -5.82 14.83 31.05
C ASN A 425 -6.51 13.79 30.16
N SER A 426 -7.56 13.13 30.64
CA SER A 426 -8.39 12.22 29.84
C SER A 426 -9.07 12.94 28.68
N ASN A 427 -9.62 14.13 28.91
CA ASN A 427 -10.21 14.97 27.86
C ASN A 427 -9.15 15.47 26.86
N ARG A 428 -7.96 15.88 27.33
CA ARG A 428 -6.83 16.20 26.42
C ARG A 428 -6.41 15.00 25.58
N ALA A 429 -6.41 13.80 26.15
CA ALA A 429 -6.16 12.58 25.41
C ALA A 429 -7.27 12.31 24.37
N ALA A 430 -8.54 12.53 24.72
CA ALA A 430 -9.66 12.44 23.78
C ALA A 430 -9.54 13.43 22.61
N SER A 431 -9.11 14.68 22.86
CA SER A 431 -8.83 15.65 21.79
C SER A 431 -7.79 15.13 20.80
N ARG A 432 -6.69 14.57 21.30
CA ARG A 432 -5.64 13.98 20.45
C ARG A 432 -6.18 12.81 19.63
N ARG A 433 -7.01 11.95 20.23
CA ARG A 433 -7.64 10.82 19.53
C ARG A 433 -8.62 11.28 18.46
N MET A 434 -9.49 12.24 18.75
CA MET A 434 -10.43 12.80 17.77
C MET A 434 -9.71 13.30 16.53
N VAL A 435 -8.65 14.07 16.72
CA VAL A 435 -7.82 14.60 15.64
C VAL A 435 -7.19 13.46 14.82
N HIS A 436 -6.61 12.46 15.49
CA HIS A 436 -6.05 11.28 14.84
C HIS A 436 -7.11 10.51 14.03
N ASN A 437 -8.27 10.28 14.62
CA ASN A 437 -9.38 9.53 14.06
C ASN A 437 -9.97 10.21 12.82
N LEU A 438 -10.16 11.54 12.85
CA LEU A 438 -10.57 12.29 11.66
C LEU A 438 -9.55 12.15 10.52
N ARG A 439 -8.25 12.19 10.82
CA ARG A 439 -7.21 11.96 9.81
C ARG A 439 -7.28 10.56 9.22
N LEU A 440 -7.73 9.54 9.96
CA LEU A 440 -7.88 8.17 9.42
C LEU A 440 -8.70 8.11 8.14
N ILE A 441 -9.63 9.05 8.01
CA ILE A 441 -10.56 9.14 6.89
C ILE A 441 -10.31 10.38 6.04
N ASN A 442 -9.11 10.97 6.10
CA ASN A 442 -8.75 12.18 5.37
C ASN A 442 -9.70 13.35 5.66
N LEU A 443 -9.97 13.58 6.95
CA LEU A 443 -10.60 14.79 7.47
C LEU A 443 -9.62 15.49 8.41
N VAL A 444 -9.63 16.82 8.38
CA VAL A 444 -8.77 17.67 9.21
C VAL A 444 -9.60 18.72 9.94
N ILE A 445 -9.09 19.23 11.06
CA ILE A 445 -9.71 20.31 11.81
C ILE A 445 -9.00 21.62 11.42
N THR A 446 -9.76 22.63 11.03
CA THR A 446 -9.23 23.98 10.72
C THR A 446 -10.08 25.07 11.36
N ASN A 447 -9.63 26.32 11.26
CA ASN A 447 -10.37 27.45 11.81
C ASN A 447 -11.61 27.78 10.96
N GLY A 448 -12.72 28.10 11.63
CA GLY A 448 -13.98 28.47 10.97
C GLY A 448 -15.16 27.68 11.52
N SER A 449 -16.26 27.66 10.75
CA SER A 449 -17.48 26.91 11.07
C SER A 449 -17.98 26.15 9.87
N ASN A 450 -18.44 24.90 10.05
CA ASN A 450 -19.04 24.18 8.94
C ASN A 450 -20.45 24.65 8.61
N ASP A 451 -20.73 24.91 7.34
CA ASP A 451 -22.09 25.13 6.84
C ASP A 451 -22.92 23.82 6.79
N GLU A 452 -24.21 23.92 6.48
CA GLU A 452 -25.12 22.75 6.49
C GLU A 452 -24.73 21.68 5.46
N SER A 453 -24.26 22.09 4.29
CA SER A 453 -23.84 21.19 3.22
C SER A 453 -22.54 20.48 3.59
N GLU A 454 -21.56 21.22 4.11
CA GLU A 454 -20.31 20.66 4.63
C GLU A 454 -20.58 19.63 5.74
N ARG A 455 -21.42 19.99 6.72
CA ARG A 455 -21.82 19.07 7.80
C ARG A 455 -22.44 17.79 7.27
N TYR A 456 -23.32 17.88 6.28
CA TYR A 456 -23.95 16.70 5.67
C TYR A 456 -22.91 15.75 5.06
N TRP A 457 -21.97 16.26 4.26
CA TRP A 457 -20.95 15.42 3.62
C TRP A 457 -19.94 14.85 4.63
N ILE A 458 -19.55 15.62 5.63
CA ILE A 458 -18.67 15.18 6.71
C ILE A 458 -19.34 14.08 7.52
N GLN A 459 -20.61 14.28 7.93
CA GLN A 459 -21.36 13.28 8.68
C GLN A 459 -21.52 11.98 7.91
N ARG A 460 -21.83 12.06 6.61
CA ARG A 460 -21.93 10.85 5.76
C ARG A 460 -20.62 10.09 5.67
N LYS A 461 -19.49 10.81 5.62
CA LYS A 461 -18.17 10.18 5.61
C LYS A 461 -17.86 9.53 6.94
N ILE A 462 -18.10 10.21 8.05
CA ILE A 462 -17.95 9.65 9.40
C ILE A 462 -18.79 8.38 9.54
N GLU A 463 -20.06 8.41 9.12
CA GLU A 463 -20.95 7.24 9.21
C GLU A 463 -20.48 6.09 8.32
N TYR A 464 -19.95 6.37 7.13
CA TYR A 464 -19.37 5.33 6.25
C TYR A 464 -18.16 4.62 6.89
N TYR A 465 -17.38 5.32 7.71
CA TYR A 465 -16.23 4.77 8.43
C TYR A 465 -16.50 4.56 9.93
N LEU A 466 -17.77 4.48 10.36
CA LEU A 466 -18.11 4.54 11.78
C LEU A 466 -17.41 3.46 12.62
N GLU A 467 -17.46 2.20 12.20
CA GLU A 467 -16.83 1.10 12.94
C GLU A 467 -15.30 1.23 12.99
N LEU A 468 -14.69 1.73 11.91
CA LEU A 468 -13.25 1.99 11.85
C LEU A 468 -12.85 3.04 12.89
N LEU A 469 -13.61 4.12 12.96
CA LEU A 469 -13.37 5.24 13.86
C LEU A 469 -13.68 4.87 15.31
N ALA A 470 -14.77 4.16 15.56
CA ALA A 470 -15.17 3.73 16.90
C ALA A 470 -14.14 2.77 17.51
N GLU A 471 -13.66 1.79 16.73
CA GLU A 471 -12.59 0.91 17.18
C GLU A 471 -11.28 1.68 17.44
N ALA A 472 -10.95 2.68 16.61
CA ALA A 472 -9.75 3.51 16.82
C ALA A 472 -9.86 4.41 18.06
N GLU A 473 -11.04 4.97 18.34
CA GLU A 473 -11.33 5.71 19.59
C GLU A 473 -11.13 4.81 20.80
N HIS A 474 -11.71 3.59 20.77
CA HIS A 474 -11.59 2.62 21.85
C HIS A 474 -10.15 2.17 22.07
N ASP A 475 -9.43 1.81 21.02
CA ASP A 475 -8.03 1.40 21.09
C ASP A 475 -7.16 2.48 21.73
N GLY A 476 -7.36 3.75 21.34
CA GLY A 476 -6.63 4.87 21.91
C GLY A 476 -7.04 5.15 23.37
N TRP A 477 -8.32 5.00 23.70
CA TRP A 477 -8.83 5.14 25.07
C TRP A 477 -8.23 4.07 25.99
N MET A 478 -8.20 2.81 25.56
CA MET A 478 -7.59 1.71 26.29
C MET A 478 -6.10 1.96 26.50
N LYS A 479 -5.38 2.32 25.44
CA LYS A 479 -3.94 2.59 25.50
C LYS A 479 -3.61 3.65 26.55
N TRP A 480 -4.34 4.78 26.52
CA TRP A 480 -4.15 5.84 27.50
C TRP A 480 -4.39 5.35 28.93
N HIS A 481 -5.46 4.60 29.18
CA HIS A 481 -5.77 4.07 30.52
C HIS A 481 -4.72 3.08 31.03
N LEU A 482 -4.26 2.14 30.19
CA LEU A 482 -3.19 1.20 30.52
C LEU A 482 -1.90 1.94 30.91
N GLU A 483 -1.57 3.01 30.19
CA GLU A 483 -0.40 3.87 30.49
C GLU A 483 -0.56 4.63 31.82
N GLN A 484 -1.79 4.99 32.20
CA GLN A 484 -2.08 5.56 33.53
C GLN A 484 -2.15 4.49 34.65
N GLY A 485 -1.78 3.25 34.36
CA GLY A 485 -1.72 2.14 35.32
C GLY A 485 -3.03 1.37 35.50
N TRP A 486 -4.06 1.66 34.70
CA TRP A 486 -5.32 0.93 34.78
C TRP A 486 -5.17 -0.50 34.24
N ARG A 487 -6.02 -1.41 34.72
CA ARG A 487 -5.97 -2.82 34.35
C ARG A 487 -7.36 -3.37 34.05
N TYR A 488 -7.41 -4.39 33.20
CA TYR A 488 -8.62 -5.15 32.99
C TYR A 488 -9.05 -5.86 34.28
N ALA A 489 -10.34 -5.76 34.62
CA ALA A 489 -11.00 -6.66 35.55
C ALA A 489 -12.47 -6.82 35.16
N PRO A 490 -13.02 -8.05 35.19
CA PRO A 490 -14.43 -8.27 34.90
C PRO A 490 -15.32 -7.64 35.98
N GLY A 491 -16.56 -7.28 35.63
CA GLY A 491 -17.53 -6.69 36.54
C GLY A 491 -17.65 -5.18 36.40
N LYS A 492 -17.75 -4.45 37.51
CA LYS A 492 -17.89 -2.98 37.50
C LYS A 492 -16.52 -2.30 37.57
N LYS A 493 -16.42 -1.12 36.96
CA LYS A 493 -15.28 -0.21 37.13
C LYS A 493 -15.01 0.04 38.62
N ASP A 494 -13.75 -0.06 39.04
CA ASP A 494 -13.29 0.24 40.39
C ASP A 494 -12.16 1.28 40.29
N GLU A 495 -12.46 2.51 40.69
CA GLU A 495 -11.51 3.64 40.61
C GLU A 495 -10.38 3.52 41.62
N ALA A 496 -10.64 2.94 42.80
CA ALA A 496 -9.63 2.78 43.85
C ALA A 496 -8.58 1.73 43.46
N LYS A 497 -9.00 0.68 42.73
CA LYS A 497 -8.10 -0.34 42.20
C LYS A 497 -7.59 -0.05 40.79
N GLN A 498 -8.02 1.06 40.18
CA GLN A 498 -7.75 1.41 38.79
C GLN A 498 -8.08 0.26 37.83
N THR A 499 -9.28 -0.31 37.94
CA THR A 499 -9.72 -1.39 37.05
C THR A 499 -10.97 -1.03 36.26
N HIS A 500 -11.03 -1.50 35.01
CA HIS A 500 -12.15 -1.24 34.10
C HIS A 500 -12.48 -2.49 33.25
N PRO A 501 -13.77 -2.88 33.11
CA PRO A 501 -14.17 -4.06 32.33
C PRO A 501 -13.94 -3.91 30.83
N ASP A 502 -13.96 -2.68 30.32
CA ASP A 502 -13.82 -2.40 28.89
C ASP A 502 -12.35 -2.32 28.43
N LEU A 503 -11.36 -2.59 29.29
CA LEU A 503 -9.94 -2.68 28.90
C LEU A 503 -9.63 -4.02 28.21
N ARG A 504 -10.35 -4.27 27.11
CA ARG A 504 -10.26 -5.45 26.25
C ARG A 504 -10.58 -5.06 24.80
N PRO A 505 -10.16 -5.85 23.80
CA PRO A 505 -10.37 -5.54 22.38
C PRO A 505 -11.81 -5.10 22.05
N TYR A 506 -11.96 -4.15 21.12
CA TYR A 506 -13.26 -3.58 20.73
C TYR A 506 -14.29 -4.64 20.30
N ASN A 507 -13.83 -5.69 19.60
CA ASN A 507 -14.67 -6.80 19.15
C ASN A 507 -15.12 -7.74 20.29
N GLU A 508 -14.53 -7.64 21.48
CA GLU A 508 -14.94 -8.37 22.69
C GLU A 508 -15.90 -7.57 23.58
N LEU A 509 -16.13 -6.30 23.25
CA LEU A 509 -17.10 -5.46 23.93
C LEU A 509 -18.55 -5.91 23.64
N THR A 510 -19.46 -5.54 24.53
CA THR A 510 -20.89 -5.67 24.22
C THR A 510 -21.29 -4.61 23.20
N GLN A 511 -22.36 -4.84 22.44
CA GLN A 511 -22.89 -3.82 21.52
C GLN A 511 -23.18 -2.48 22.22
N HIS A 512 -23.70 -2.55 23.45
CA HIS A 512 -23.96 -1.36 24.26
C HIS A 512 -22.68 -0.57 24.58
N ASP A 513 -21.56 -1.24 24.83
CA ASP A 513 -20.29 -0.57 25.11
C ASP A 513 -19.65 -0.02 23.83
N GLN A 514 -19.72 -0.75 22.72
CA GLN A 514 -19.30 -0.27 21.40
C GLN A 514 -20.08 0.99 20.97
N ASP A 515 -21.37 1.06 21.29
CA ASP A 515 -22.22 2.22 20.98
C ASP A 515 -21.74 3.50 21.67
N LYS A 516 -21.00 3.42 22.79
CA LYS A 516 -20.41 4.59 23.43
C LYS A 516 -19.33 5.22 22.54
N ASP A 517 -18.46 4.41 21.95
CA ASP A 517 -17.45 4.87 21.01
C ASP A 517 -18.10 5.39 19.72
N ARG A 518 -19.07 4.66 19.15
CA ARG A 518 -19.83 5.12 17.97
C ARG A 518 -20.50 6.48 18.20
N ASN A 519 -21.11 6.67 19.35
CA ASN A 519 -21.74 7.95 19.71
C ASN A 519 -20.70 9.05 19.88
N THR A 520 -19.56 8.76 20.50
CA THR A 520 -18.42 9.69 20.59
C THR A 520 -18.00 10.17 19.20
N ILE A 521 -17.83 9.24 18.25
CA ILE A 521 -17.47 9.55 16.86
C ILE A 521 -18.51 10.45 16.17
N ARG A 522 -19.81 10.14 16.34
CA ARG A 522 -20.89 10.94 15.73
C ARG A 522 -20.91 12.39 16.25
N HIS A 523 -20.41 12.62 17.46
CA HIS A 523 -20.32 13.96 18.06
C HIS A 523 -19.03 14.71 17.75
N TYR A 524 -18.11 14.17 16.93
CA TYR A 524 -16.90 14.89 16.54
C TYR A 524 -17.19 16.25 15.90
N ILE A 525 -18.21 16.34 15.05
CA ILE A 525 -18.63 17.61 14.45
C ILE A 525 -19.07 18.61 15.53
N ASP A 526 -19.77 18.14 16.55
CA ASP A 526 -20.26 18.98 17.65
C ASP A 526 -19.09 19.49 18.52
N PHE A 527 -18.15 18.61 18.86
CA PHE A 527 -16.94 18.96 19.62
C PHE A 527 -16.11 20.03 18.92
N VAL A 528 -15.90 19.86 17.60
CA VAL A 528 -15.10 20.78 16.79
C VAL A 528 -15.81 22.12 16.62
N ASN A 529 -17.11 22.13 16.34
CA ASN A 529 -17.88 23.38 16.25
C ASN A 529 -17.96 24.12 17.59
N LYS A 530 -18.08 23.40 18.72
CA LYS A 530 -18.07 23.98 20.07
C LYS A 530 -16.75 24.70 20.36
N ALA A 531 -15.65 24.16 19.84
CA ALA A 531 -14.33 24.78 19.87
C ALA A 531 -14.15 25.95 18.86
N GLN A 532 -15.22 26.38 18.16
CA GLN A 532 -15.18 27.40 17.10
C GLN A 532 -14.22 27.04 15.96
N LYS A 533 -14.13 25.75 15.68
CA LYS A 533 -13.38 25.18 14.57
C LYS A 533 -14.32 24.47 13.61
N LYS A 534 -13.81 24.09 12.43
CA LYS A 534 -14.53 23.31 11.43
C LYS A 534 -13.74 22.07 11.05
N ILE A 535 -14.44 21.05 10.54
CA ILE A 535 -13.85 19.87 9.91
C ILE A 535 -13.88 20.07 8.41
N GLU A 536 -12.82 19.76 7.68
CA GLU A 536 -12.85 19.77 6.22
C GLU A 536 -12.10 18.56 5.63
N PHE A 537 -12.28 18.35 4.33
CA PHE A 537 -11.57 17.31 3.61
C PHE A 537 -10.10 17.73 3.46
N GLY A 538 -9.20 16.87 3.93
CA GLY A 538 -7.75 17.09 3.88
C GLY A 538 -7.12 16.77 2.53
#